data_AF-A0A354ZLM9-F1
#
_entry.id   AF-A0A354ZLM9-F1
#
_cell.length_a   1.000
_cell.length_b   1.000
_cell.length_c   1.000
_cell.angle_alpha   90.00
_cell.angle_beta   90.00
_cell.angle_gamma   90.00
#
_symmetry.space_group_name_H-M   'P 1'
#
loop_
_entity.id
_entity.type
_entity.pdbx_description
1 polymer ?
#
loop_
_entity_poly.entity_id
_entity_poly.type
_entity_poly.pdbx_seq_one_letter_code
_entity_poly.pdbx_strand_id
1 'polypeptide(L)' 'MPVKTLNQLLARLDAPEIEGDGQTRVTSLAYDSRKVAGPGALFAAFEGARFDGHRFIAEAVE' A
#
# COMPACT_ATOMS: atom_id res chain seq x y z
N MET A 1 -1.25 14.20 -0.51
CA MET A 1 0.09 14.00 0.10
C MET A 1 1.15 14.40 -0.91
N PRO A 2 2.31 14.93 -0.50
CA PRO A 2 3.44 15.05 -1.43
C PRO A 2 3.79 13.65 -1.95
N VAL A 3 4.09 13.54 -3.24
CA VAL A 3 4.44 12.26 -3.85
C VAL A 3 5.75 11.76 -3.23
N LYS A 4 5.73 10.52 -2.74
CA LYS A 4 6.88 9.83 -2.14
C LYS A 4 7.16 8.54 -2.89
N THR A 5 8.37 8.02 -2.81
CA THR A 5 8.65 6.65 -3.27
C THR A 5 8.27 5.64 -2.19
N LEU A 6 8.06 4.37 -2.57
CA LEU A 6 7.80 3.28 -1.62
C LEU A 6 8.90 3.21 -0.55
N ASN A 7 10.17 3.27 -0.93
CA ASN A 7 11.31 3.30 0.00
C ASN A 7 11.22 4.42 1.04
N GLN A 8 10.77 5.61 0.64
CA GLN A 8 10.62 6.74 1.56
C GLN A 8 9.49 6.52 2.58
N LEU A 9 8.46 5.74 2.24
CA LEU A 9 7.40 5.36 3.17
C LEU A 9 7.87 4.27 4.13
N LEU A 10 8.60 3.29 3.61
CA LEU A 10 9.08 2.13 4.38
C LEU A 10 10.28 2.44 5.28
N ALA A 11 10.96 3.58 5.08
CA ALA A 11 12.17 3.97 5.84
C ALA A 11 12.00 4.06 7.36
N ARG A 12 10.77 3.99 7.89
CA ARG A 12 10.47 4.01 9.33
C ARG A 12 10.05 2.64 9.89
N LEU A 13 9.99 1.62 9.04
CA LEU A 13 9.69 0.25 9.45
C LEU A 13 10.99 -0.48 9.78
N ASP A 14 10.93 -1.36 10.77
CA ASP A 14 12.06 -2.22 11.11
C ASP A 14 12.18 -3.35 10.08
N ALA A 15 13.24 -3.29 9.27
CA ALA A 15 13.62 -4.30 8.28
C ALA A 15 12.46 -4.76 7.36
N PRO A 16 11.87 -3.86 6.54
CA PRO A 16 10.83 -4.23 5.59
C PRO A 16 11.41 -5.14 4.50
N GLU A 17 10.70 -6.22 4.19
CA GLU A 17 10.93 -6.96 2.95
C GLU A 17 10.22 -6.23 1.80
N ILE A 18 10.92 -6.08 0.68
CA ILE A 18 10.41 -5.39 -0.51
C ILE A 18 10.50 -6.34 -1.68
N GLU A 19 9.35 -6.68 -2.25
CA GLU A 19 9.25 -7.35 -3.54
C GLU A 19 8.86 -6.31 -4.60
N GLY A 20 9.66 -6.19 -5.67
CA GLY A 20 9.48 -5.20 -6.73
C GLY A 20 10.33 -3.93 -6.58
N ASP A 21 9.91 -2.85 -7.23
CA ASP A 21 10.69 -1.60 -7.28
C ASP A 21 10.32 -0.63 -6.14
N GLY A 22 11.23 -0.48 -5.18
CA GLY A 22 11.12 0.48 -4.09
C GLY A 22 11.15 1.97 -4.52
N GLN A 23 11.51 2.29 -5.76
CA GLN A 23 11.44 3.65 -6.32
C GLN A 23 10.06 4.01 -6.89
N THR A 24 9.12 3.07 -6.91
CA THR A 24 7.74 3.30 -7.33
C THR A 24 7.13 4.50 -6.60
N ARG A 25 6.56 5.44 -7.37
CA ARG A 25 5.92 6.64 -6.84
C ARG A 25 4.55 6.29 -6.25
N VAL A 26 4.38 6.60 -4.98
CA VAL A 26 3.11 6.46 -4.25
C VAL A 26 2.35 7.79 -4.32
N THR A 27 1.20 7.76 -5.00
CA THR A 27 0.35 8.92 -5.27
C THR A 27 -0.77 9.08 -4.24
N SER A 28 -1.23 7.98 -3.66
CA SER A 28 -2.26 7.95 -2.61
C SER A 28 -2.13 6.71 -1.72
N LEU A 29 -2.83 6.73 -0.58
CA LEU A 29 -2.90 5.61 0.36
C LEU A 29 -4.37 5.22 0.54
N ALA A 30 -4.66 3.93 0.50
CA ALA A 30 -5.99 3.38 0.79
C ALA A 30 -5.84 2.15 1.69
N TYR A 31 -6.72 2.01 2.68
CA TYR A 31 -6.87 0.78 3.48
C TYR A 31 -8.23 0.10 3.23
N ASP A 32 -9.02 0.66 2.32
CA ASP A 32 -10.28 0.12 1.81
C ASP A 32 -10.06 -0.13 0.32
N SER A 33 -10.09 -1.39 -0.11
CA SER A 33 -9.80 -1.81 -1.50
C SER A 33 -10.66 -1.07 -2.52
N ARG A 34 -11.92 -0.81 -2.16
CA ARG A 34 -12.90 -0.07 -2.97
C ARG A 34 -12.56 1.40 -3.19
N LYS A 35 -11.56 1.93 -2.47
CA LYS A 35 -11.11 3.33 -2.54
C LYS A 35 -9.73 3.48 -3.17
N VAL A 36 -9.16 2.41 -3.71
CA VAL A 36 -7.89 2.48 -4.44
C VAL A 36 -8.08 3.35 -5.67
N ALA A 37 -7.31 4.44 -5.75
CA ALA A 37 -7.53 5.52 -6.72
C ALA A 37 -6.86 5.30 -8.09
N GLY A 38 -6.41 4.07 -8.39
CA GLY A 38 -5.71 3.72 -9.63
C GLY A 38 -4.18 3.73 -9.51
N PRO A 39 -3.43 3.94 -10.62
CA PRO A 39 -1.99 3.76 -10.66
C PRO A 39 -1.21 4.57 -9.62
N GLY A 40 -0.31 3.89 -8.92
CA GLY A 40 0.51 4.46 -7.84
C GLY A 40 -0.21 4.62 -6.51
N ALA A 41 -1.49 4.25 -6.40
CA ALA A 41 -2.14 4.09 -5.10
C ALA A 41 -1.52 2.90 -4.36
N LEU A 42 -1.21 3.09 -3.08
CA LEU A 42 -0.75 2.03 -2.20
C LEU A 42 -1.92 1.55 -1.35
N PHE A 43 -2.21 0.25 -1.45
CA PHE A 43 -3.16 -0.42 -0.58
C PHE A 43 -2.45 -0.96 0.66
N ALA A 44 -2.83 -0.48 1.84
CA ALA A 44 -2.30 -0.94 3.11
C ALA A 44 -3.18 -2.08 3.65
N ALA A 45 -2.78 -3.32 3.38
CA ALA A 45 -3.41 -4.51 3.93
C ALA A 45 -2.89 -4.78 5.35
N PHE A 46 -3.78 -4.82 6.33
CA PHE A 46 -3.46 -5.21 7.70
C PHE A 46 -4.66 -5.90 8.35
N GLU A 47 -4.40 -6.69 9.38
CA GLU A 47 -5.45 -7.32 10.18
C GLU A 47 -6.13 -6.25 11.05
N GLY A 48 -7.41 -6.00 10.78
CA GLY A 48 -8.24 -5.11 11.58
C GLY A 48 -9.16 -5.88 12.53
N ALA A 49 -9.82 -5.15 13.44
CA ALA A 49 -10.70 -5.76 14.44
C ALA A 49 -11.91 -6.55 13.89
N ARG A 50 -12.31 -6.29 12.64
CA ARG A 50 -13.49 -6.91 12.00
C ARG A 50 -13.14 -7.73 10.76
N PHE A 51 -12.08 -7.36 10.07
CA PHE A 51 -11.73 -7.94 8.78
C PHE A 51 -10.20 -7.97 8.65
N ASP A 52 -9.71 -9.02 8.00
CA ASP A 52 -8.32 -9.13 7.57
C ASP A 52 -8.17 -8.50 6.18
N GLY A 53 -7.44 -7.38 6.11
CA GLY A 53 -7.20 -6.62 4.89
C GLY A 53 -6.50 -7.41 3.79
N HIS A 54 -5.71 -8.42 4.14
CA HIS A 54 -4.99 -9.24 3.15
C HIS A 54 -5.94 -9.97 2.20
N ARG A 55 -7.17 -10.26 2.65
CA ARG A 55 -8.20 -10.91 1.84
C ARG A 55 -8.68 -10.05 0.67
N PHE A 56 -8.41 -8.75 0.68
CA PHE A 56 -8.85 -7.80 -0.36
C PHE A 56 -7.72 -7.35 -1.29
N ILE A 57 -6.53 -7.97 -1.22
CA ILE A 57 -5.40 -7.62 -2.10
C ILE A 57 -5.77 -7.81 -3.57
N ALA A 58 -6.46 -8.92 -3.92
CA ALA A 58 -6.86 -9.18 -5.30
C ALA A 58 -7.78 -8.08 -5.85
N GLU A 59 -8.78 -7.65 -5.06
CA GLU A 59 -9.67 -6.54 -5.43
C GLU A 59 -8.94 -5.20 -5.55
N ALA A 60 -7.90 -4.97 -4.73
CA ALA A 60 -7.14 -3.73 -4.72
C ALA A 60 -6.21 -3.55 -5.93
N VAL A 61 -5.90 -4.63 -6.66
CA VAL A 61 -4.97 -4.62 -7.81
C VAL A 61 -5.66 -4.82 -9.16
N GLU A 62 -6.99 -4.97 -9.18
CA GLU A 62 -7.80 -4.90 -10.41
C GLU A 62 -7.77 -3.50 -11.03
#